data_AF-A0A1Z2KW35-F1
#
_entry.id   AF-A0A1Z2KW35-F1
#
_cell.length_a   1.000
_cell.length_b   1.000
_cell.length_c   1.000
_cell.angle_alpha   90.00
_cell.angle_beta   90.00
_cell.angle_gamma   90.00
#
_symmetry.space_group_name_H-M   'P 1'
#
loop_
_entity.id
_entity.type
_entity.pdbx_description
1 polymer ?
#
loop_
_entity_poly.entity_id
_entity_poly.type
_entity_poly.pdbx_seq_one_letter_code
_entity_poly.pdbx_strand_id
1 'polypeptide(L)' 'MGKGKAKAKQMKGQVKETAGRAMDDKRMEAEGRGEKVVGKAQEAAEKAKKNFKH' A
#
# COMPACT_ATOMS: atom_id res chain seq x y z
N MET A 1 -14.39 4.66 9.36
CA MET A 1 -13.70 3.34 9.35
C MET A 1 -12.66 3.31 10.45
N GLY A 2 -12.85 2.46 11.47
CA GLY A 2 -12.08 2.51 12.72
C GLY A 2 -10.59 2.22 12.56
N LYS A 3 -9.78 2.89 13.39
CA LYS A 3 -8.31 2.80 13.47
C LYS A 3 -7.78 1.36 13.55
N GLY A 4 -8.59 0.43 14.08
CA GLY A 4 -8.27 -1.01 14.12
C GLY A 4 -8.16 -1.67 12.74
N LYS A 5 -9.01 -1.29 11.76
CA LYS A 5 -8.93 -1.84 10.40
C LYS A 5 -7.69 -1.36 9.65
N ALA A 6 -7.26 -0.12 9.90
CA ALA A 6 -6.05 0.44 9.31
C ALA A 6 -4.78 -0.26 9.84
N LYS A 7 -4.67 -0.43 11.16
CA LYS A 7 -3.57 -1.21 11.76
C LYS A 7 -3.57 -2.66 11.29
N ALA A 8 -4.74 -3.31 11.21
CA ALA A 8 -4.84 -4.67 10.71
C ALA A 8 -4.38 -4.79 9.25
N LYS A 9 -4.76 -3.85 8.37
CA LYS A 9 -4.34 -3.84 6.97
C LYS A 9 -2.84 -3.60 6.82
N GLN A 10 -2.27 -2.72 7.65
CA GLN A 10 -0.83 -2.43 7.67
C GLN A 10 -0.01 -3.62 8.19
N MET A 11 -0.49 -4.30 9.22
CA MET A 11 0.15 -5.49 9.78
C MET A 11 0.07 -6.66 8.79
N LYS A 12 -1.09 -6.86 8.14
CA LYS A 12 -1.26 -7.87 7.07
C LYS A 12 -0.34 -7.60 5.87
N GLY A 13 -0.15 -6.33 5.51
CA GLY A 13 0.77 -5.92 4.45
C GLY A 13 2.23 -6.23 4.79
N GLN A 14 2.67 -5.92 6.02
CA GLN A 14 4.01 -6.29 6.49
C GLN A 14 4.20 -7.81 6.51
N VAL A 15 3.24 -8.57 7.03
CA VAL A 15 3.32 -10.04 7.05
C VAL A 15 3.44 -10.62 5.64
N LYS A 16 2.67 -10.11 4.66
CA LYS A 16 2.79 -10.52 3.26
C LYS A 16 4.13 -10.15 2.64
N GLU A 17 4.68 -8.98 2.96
CA GLU A 17 5.99 -8.54 2.46
C GLU A 17 7.11 -9.43 3.02
N THR A 18 7.08 -9.69 4.32
CA THR A 18 8.06 -10.57 4.98
C THR A 18 7.91 -12.03 4.52
N ALA A 19 6.67 -12.53 4.40
CA ALA A 19 6.42 -13.89 3.91
C ALA A 19 6.79 -14.05 2.43
N GLY A 20 6.47 -13.08 1.57
CA GLY A 20 6.88 -13.09 0.16
C GLY A 20 8.40 -13.04 -0.01
N ARG A 21 9.09 -12.24 0.82
CA ARG A 21 10.56 -12.21 0.85
C ARG A 21 11.18 -13.50 1.39
N ALA A 22 10.57 -14.10 2.42
CA ALA A 22 11.04 -15.36 3.00
C ALA A 22 10.79 -16.59 2.12
N MET A 23 9.72 -16.57 1.31
CA MET A 23 9.35 -17.64 0.39
C MET A 23 9.94 -17.48 -1.02
N ASP A 24 10.77 -16.45 -1.28
CA ASP A 24 11.24 -16.04 -2.62
C ASP A 24 10.09 -15.91 -3.65
N ASP A 25 8.88 -15.59 -3.18
CA ASP A 25 7.70 -15.47 -4.04
C ASP A 25 7.66 -14.06 -4.62
N LYS A 26 8.50 -13.85 -5.65
CA LYS A 26 8.65 -12.57 -6.37
C LYS A 26 7.33 -11.98 -6.84
N ARG A 27 6.30 -12.81 -7.05
CA ARG A 27 4.94 -12.38 -7.37
C ARG A 27 4.29 -11.62 -6.22
N MET A 28 4.39 -12.12 -4.99
CA MET A 28 3.79 -11.47 -3.82
C MET A 28 4.52 -10.16 -3.45
N GLU A 29 5.84 -10.11 -3.60
CA GLU A 29 6.61 -8.86 -3.41
C GLU A 29 6.28 -7.82 -4.51
N ALA A 30 6.16 -8.27 -5.76
CA ALA A 30 5.79 -7.42 -6.89
C ALA A 30 4.37 -6.85 -6.76
N GLU A 31 3.39 -7.66 -6.37
CA GLU A 31 2.02 -7.20 -6.11
C GLU A 31 1.98 -6.18 -4.96
N GLY A 32 2.67 -6.45 -3.85
CA GLY A 32 2.74 -5.54 -2.71
C GLY A 32 3.41 -4.20 -3.05
N ARG A 33 4.48 -4.22 -3.85
CA ARG A 33 5.12 -2.99 -4.37
C ARG A 33 4.21 -2.27 -5.36
N GLY A 34 3.57 -3.00 -6.26
CA GLY A 34 2.63 -2.44 -7.25
C GLY A 34 1.48 -1.69 -6.57
N GLU A 35 0.82 -2.30 -5.60
CA GLU A 35 -0.23 -1.66 -4.80
C GLU A 35 0.27 -0.42 -4.06
N LYS A 36 1.50 -0.46 -3.48
CA LYS A 36 2.10 0.70 -2.81
C LYS A 36 2.34 1.87 -3.78
N VAL A 37 2.84 1.58 -4.99
CA VAL A 37 3.11 2.60 -6.01
C VAL A 37 1.81 3.22 -6.51
N VAL A 38 0.83 2.39 -6.85
CA VAL A 38 -0.50 2.86 -7.31
C VAL A 38 -1.18 3.70 -6.22
N GLY A 39 -1.14 3.25 -4.97
CA GLY A 39 -1.69 4.01 -3.83
C GLY A 39 -1.03 5.37 -3.66
N LYS A 40 0.32 5.44 -3.70
CA LYS A 40 1.04 6.72 -3.64
C LYS A 40 0.71 7.63 -4.82
N ALA A 41 0.57 7.08 -6.02
CA ALA A 41 0.23 7.85 -7.22
C ALA A 41 -1.19 8.43 -7.12
N GLN A 42 -2.18 7.65 -6.67
CA GLN A 42 -3.53 8.15 -6.39
C GLN A 42 -3.53 9.23 -5.33
N GLU A 43 -2.84 9.01 -4.21
CA GLU A 43 -2.79 9.98 -3.10
C GLU A 43 -2.12 11.29 -3.54
N ALA A 44 -1.06 11.22 -4.34
CA ALA A 44 -0.42 12.39 -4.94
C ALA A 44 -1.34 13.11 -5.93
N ALA A 45 -2.05 12.37 -6.79
CA ALA A 45 -3.01 12.94 -7.73
C ALA A 45 -4.20 13.61 -7.03
N GLU A 46 -4.73 13.00 -5.97
CA GLU A 46 -5.78 13.59 -5.13
C GLU A 46 -5.29 14.84 -4.41
N LYS A 47 -4.08 14.79 -3.84
CA LYS A 47 -3.47 15.95 -3.17
C LYS A 47 -3.25 17.09 -4.17
N ALA A 48 -2.72 16.80 -5.36
CA ALA A 48 -2.59 17.78 -6.43
C ALA A 48 -3.95 18.38 -6.82
N LYS A 49 -4.96 17.55 -7.09
CA LYS A 49 -6.32 18.04 -7.39
C LYS A 49 -6.88 18.92 -6.27
N LYS A 50 -6.68 18.54 -5.01
CA LYS A 50 -7.13 19.30 -3.84
C LYS A 50 -6.43 20.66 -3.74
N ASN A 51 -5.12 20.70 -4.01
CA ASN A 51 -4.33 21.93 -4.04
C ASN A 51 -4.68 22.84 -5.24
N PHE A 52 -5.09 22.28 -6.38
CA PHE A 52 -5.54 23.03 -7.57
C PHE A 52 -6.98 23.57 -7.46
N LYS A 53 -7.78 23.04 -6.52
CA LYS A 53 -9.18 23.43 -6.33
C LYS A 53 -9.38 24.45 -5.19
N HIS A 54 -8.30 25.08 -4.71
CA HIS A 54 -8.36 26.14 -3.70
C HIS A 54 -8.47 27.51 -4.36
#